data_AF-A0A9D9NCA6-F1
#
_entry.id   AF-A0A9D9NCA6-F1
#
_cell.length_a   1.000
_cell.length_b   1.000
_cell.length_c   1.000
_cell.angle_alpha   90.00
_cell.angle_beta   90.00
_cell.angle_gamma   90.00
#
_symmetry.space_group_name_H-M   'P 1'
#
loop_
_entity.id
_entity.type
_entity.pdbx_description
1 polymer ?
#
loop_
_entity_poly.entity_id
_entity_poly.type
_entity_poly.pdbx_seq_one_letter_code
_entity_poly.pdbx_strand_id
1 'polypeptide(L)'
;MFCPECGHKIEEDARFCPECGTRVDSGDAVTSKPVLQKAPEEQKGKRPLYGLVFTNIGILSEKLRAEASEVKGLLESFIEYKKSSGVYYRLIDAGNYSYGKAGLFSRERTVHLHAGSSLEEYMDILMDVHRKEEKAGKGVSEYLFIIGGSDVIPMPKIRHYIRGKNHSDKDIETDILYSWPYGEEMVSCLERMEAFRYDQLFHVGRLPLGADTSADDLTAYLQRDVDNSAGIPLDSAYGQCDPNWKNVSVRVAQDLAASGLLPDLGNRLSCDSYYRRMILSPMITSETVSRVLNTGASLYYFNLHGGEGRNMSGYFGQTLKSSGGEWFTVLTPRHLGMCLKANAVVSEACYGARFTGLDKSHSMLLSAMSASSLVFLGSSRVAWGSVDGKTATPENTPVGFADILAATFLRSVLQGKTAGEALFDARKNIFSNYELGEPIAALTVVEFNLFGDPSLGFSNESSIYPSVEDDDCKSFVPGDAEMKITACEPVTDGSEGNSVLDMVRNAVDTNINAIHSMISEYLYGNYNVEVRKPDDIFRIRFSDGREEFRFTYSTGTSGNDIKTGYMVTATPQGKINNVFSTK
;
A
#
# COMPACT_ATOMS: atom_id res chain seq x y z
N MET A 1 17.54 -7.11 -33.81
CA MET A 1 18.66 -6.81 -32.87
C MET A 1 18.78 -7.89 -31.79
N PHE A 2 19.69 -7.80 -30.81
CA PHE A 2 19.77 -8.72 -29.67
C PHE A 2 19.62 -7.93 -28.34
N CYS A 3 18.96 -8.49 -27.32
CA CYS A 3 18.85 -7.88 -25.98
C CYS A 3 20.26 -7.64 -25.44
N PRO A 4 20.62 -6.40 -25.03
CA PRO A 4 21.93 -6.15 -24.44
C PRO A 4 22.09 -6.83 -23.07
N GLU A 5 20.99 -7.13 -22.38
CA GLU A 5 21.01 -7.77 -21.06
C GLU A 5 21.01 -9.31 -21.12
N CYS A 6 20.20 -9.94 -21.96
CA CYS A 6 20.09 -11.42 -22.00
C CYS A 6 20.51 -12.08 -23.31
N GLY A 7 20.88 -11.30 -24.33
CA GLY A 7 21.30 -11.83 -25.63
C GLY A 7 20.20 -12.49 -26.47
N HIS A 8 18.91 -12.38 -26.09
CA HIS A 8 17.82 -12.89 -26.91
C HIS A 8 17.66 -12.08 -28.20
N LYS A 9 17.27 -12.74 -29.30
CA LYS A 9 17.05 -12.08 -30.59
C LYS A 9 15.71 -11.33 -30.58
N ILE A 10 15.75 -10.03 -30.87
CA ILE A 10 14.60 -9.14 -30.83
C ILE A 10 14.27 -8.66 -32.24
N GLU A 11 12.98 -8.59 -32.56
CA GLU A 11 12.47 -8.00 -33.82
C GLU A 11 12.83 -6.50 -33.90
N GLU A 12 12.94 -5.95 -35.11
CA GLU A 12 13.46 -4.57 -35.31
C GLU A 12 12.55 -3.46 -34.77
N ASP A 13 11.26 -3.74 -34.57
CA ASP A 13 10.24 -2.80 -34.09
C ASP A 13 9.86 -3.01 -32.61
N ALA A 14 10.42 -4.03 -31.97
CA ALA A 14 10.12 -4.35 -30.59
C ALA A 14 10.82 -3.35 -29.64
N ARG A 15 10.03 -2.68 -28.81
CA ARG A 15 10.50 -1.68 -27.83
C ARG A 15 11.13 -2.28 -26.57
N PHE A 16 10.75 -3.51 -26.26
CA PHE A 16 11.22 -4.26 -25.12
C PHE A 16 11.56 -5.67 -25.57
N CYS A 17 12.60 -6.25 -24.99
CA CYS A 17 12.94 -7.62 -25.27
C CYS A 17 11.85 -8.56 -24.73
N PRO A 18 11.38 -9.53 -25.53
CA PRO A 18 10.36 -10.46 -25.12
C PRO A 18 10.84 -11.52 -24.10
N GLU A 19 12.14 -11.64 -23.86
CA GLU A 19 12.70 -12.52 -22.81
C GLU A 19 13.03 -11.76 -21.53
N CYS A 20 13.94 -10.79 -21.60
CA CYS A 20 14.49 -10.08 -20.43
C CYS A 20 13.61 -8.90 -19.98
N GLY A 21 12.69 -8.42 -20.82
CA GLY A 21 11.92 -7.19 -20.56
C GLY A 21 12.72 -5.89 -20.70
N THR A 22 14.02 -5.97 -20.99
CA THR A 22 14.89 -4.80 -21.21
C THR A 22 14.39 -3.98 -22.39
N ARG A 23 14.26 -2.67 -22.19
CA ARG A 23 13.93 -1.73 -23.26
C ARG A 23 15.07 -1.69 -24.30
N VAL A 24 14.73 -1.80 -25.58
CA VAL A 24 15.69 -1.97 -26.68
C VAL A 24 15.48 -0.98 -27.82
N ASP A 25 14.68 0.07 -27.60
CA ASP A 25 14.49 1.16 -28.57
C ASP A 25 15.84 1.62 -29.14
N SER A 26 16.05 1.32 -30.43
CA SER A 26 17.20 1.80 -31.19
C SER A 26 16.75 3.03 -31.98
N GLY A 27 17.15 4.21 -31.51
CA GLY A 27 16.86 5.47 -32.19
C GLY A 27 17.11 6.69 -31.32
N ASP A 28 18.30 7.27 -31.49
CA ASP A 28 18.77 8.57 -31.02
C ASP A 28 18.69 8.83 -29.51
N ALA A 29 19.83 8.58 -28.84
CA ALA A 29 20.25 9.43 -27.73
C ALA A 29 20.40 10.86 -28.26
N VAL A 30 19.28 11.56 -28.45
CA VAL A 30 19.29 13.00 -28.44
C VAL A 30 19.83 13.33 -27.06
N THR A 31 21.00 13.96 -27.03
CA THR A 31 21.52 14.72 -25.89
C THR A 31 20.60 15.93 -25.62
N SER A 32 19.29 15.71 -25.58
CA SER A 32 18.30 16.66 -25.14
C SER A 32 18.29 16.57 -23.64
N LYS A 33 18.55 17.70 -22.99
CA LYS A 33 18.32 17.85 -21.56
C LYS A 33 16.92 17.31 -21.21
N PRO A 34 16.72 16.73 -20.02
CA PRO A 34 15.39 16.38 -19.55
C PRO A 34 14.54 17.66 -19.51
N VAL A 35 13.59 17.78 -20.44
CA VAL A 35 12.69 18.93 -20.55
C VAL A 35 11.26 18.42 -20.54
N LEU A 36 10.48 18.90 -19.57
CA LEU A 36 9.05 18.68 -19.53
C LEU A 36 8.34 19.53 -20.60
N GLN A 37 7.28 18.98 -21.18
CA GLN A 37 6.39 19.66 -22.10
C GLN A 37 5.14 20.10 -21.35
N LYS A 38 4.60 21.28 -21.71
CA LYS A 38 3.41 21.85 -21.09
C LYS A 38 2.16 21.04 -21.49
N ALA A 39 1.32 20.68 -20.52
CA ALA A 39 0.04 20.02 -20.75
C ALA A 39 -0.98 20.92 -21.50
N PRO A 40 -1.98 20.35 -22.20
CA PRO A 40 -3.09 21.11 -22.81
C PRO A 40 -4.08 21.69 -21.77
N GLU A 41 -4.44 22.96 -21.96
CA GLU A 41 -5.50 23.80 -21.33
C GLU A 41 -5.71 23.83 -19.79
N GLU A 42 -5.93 25.07 -19.28
CA GLU A 42 -6.26 25.40 -17.90
C GLU A 42 -7.63 24.84 -17.46
N GLN A 43 -7.67 24.08 -16.36
CA GLN A 43 -8.94 23.71 -15.73
C GLN A 43 -9.41 24.81 -14.77
N LYS A 44 -10.41 25.58 -15.18
CA LYS A 44 -11.10 26.55 -14.32
C LYS A 44 -12.12 25.84 -13.42
N GLY A 45 -12.04 26.05 -12.09
CA GLY A 45 -13.14 25.75 -11.16
C GLY A 45 -12.89 24.69 -10.08
N LYS A 46 -11.71 24.07 -9.98
CA LYS A 46 -11.35 23.17 -8.87
C LYS A 46 -10.79 23.95 -7.67
N ARG A 47 -10.93 23.40 -6.45
CA ARG A 47 -10.29 23.95 -5.25
C ARG A 47 -8.76 23.98 -5.42
N PRO A 48 -8.06 25.02 -4.94
CA PRO A 48 -6.61 25.01 -4.96
C PRO A 48 -6.09 23.95 -3.97
N LEU A 49 -5.15 23.13 -4.41
CA LEU A 49 -4.44 22.18 -3.56
C LEU A 49 -3.04 22.74 -3.26
N TYR A 50 -2.65 22.79 -1.98
CA TYR A 50 -1.34 23.29 -1.57
C TYR A 50 -0.48 22.13 -1.06
N GLY A 51 0.77 22.08 -1.50
CA GLY A 51 1.63 20.97 -1.13
C GLY A 51 3.12 21.26 -1.21
N LEU A 52 3.90 20.27 -0.79
CA LEU A 52 5.36 20.28 -0.84
C LEU A 52 5.85 19.15 -1.76
N VAL A 53 6.82 19.48 -2.61
CA VAL A 53 7.70 18.48 -3.24
C VAL A 53 8.93 18.37 -2.35
N PHE A 54 9.14 17.22 -1.72
CA PHE A 54 10.20 17.00 -0.75
C PHE A 54 11.23 16.00 -1.26
N THR A 55 12.48 16.42 -1.32
CA THR A 55 13.59 15.58 -1.79
C THR A 55 14.92 16.08 -1.23
N ASN A 56 16.00 15.36 -1.51
CA ASN A 56 17.37 15.82 -1.32
C ASN A 56 18.03 15.92 -2.69
N ILE A 57 18.20 17.14 -3.22
CA ILE A 57 18.64 17.35 -4.61
C ILE A 57 20.06 16.81 -4.82
N GLY A 58 20.93 16.95 -3.82
CA GLY A 58 22.30 16.44 -3.88
C GLY A 58 22.31 14.91 -4.07
N ILE A 59 21.70 14.19 -3.13
CA ILE A 59 21.64 12.72 -3.18
C ILE A 59 20.87 12.23 -4.41
N LEU A 60 19.76 12.89 -4.75
CA LEU A 60 18.97 12.55 -5.93
C LEU A 60 19.78 12.72 -7.22
N SER A 61 20.56 13.79 -7.35
CA SER A 61 21.39 14.03 -8.53
C SER A 61 22.51 13.00 -8.68
N GLU A 62 23.14 12.59 -7.57
CA GLU A 62 24.13 11.51 -7.56
C GLU A 62 23.51 10.18 -8.00
N LYS A 63 22.33 9.84 -7.47
CA LYS A 63 21.58 8.63 -7.85
C LYS A 63 21.27 8.60 -9.34
N LEU A 64 20.78 9.71 -9.88
CA LEU A 64 20.39 9.84 -11.28
C LEU A 64 21.57 10.03 -12.24
N ARG A 65 22.79 10.21 -11.70
CA ARG A 65 24.01 10.56 -12.45
C ARG A 65 23.82 11.81 -13.32
N ALA A 66 23.17 12.81 -12.74
CA ALA A 66 22.84 14.08 -13.39
C ALA A 66 23.38 15.25 -12.57
N GLU A 67 23.46 16.44 -13.18
CA GLU A 67 23.85 17.64 -12.46
C GLU A 67 22.72 18.10 -11.52
N ALA A 68 23.07 18.50 -10.29
CA ALA A 68 22.09 18.97 -9.29
C ALA A 68 21.21 20.13 -9.82
N SER A 69 21.78 21.01 -10.64
CA SER A 69 21.05 22.11 -11.28
C SER A 69 20.01 21.64 -12.31
N GLU A 70 20.26 20.53 -13.01
CA GLU A 70 19.33 19.96 -13.99
C GLU A 70 18.16 19.28 -13.29
N VAL A 71 18.44 18.50 -12.24
CA VAL A 71 17.40 17.89 -11.39
C VAL A 71 16.53 18.97 -10.76
N LYS A 72 17.12 20.03 -10.21
CA LYS A 72 16.38 21.16 -9.65
C LYS A 72 15.49 21.83 -10.68
N GLY A 73 16.02 22.15 -11.87
CA GLY A 73 15.26 22.80 -12.94
C GLY A 73 14.10 21.93 -13.46
N LEU A 74 14.28 20.61 -13.50
CA LEU A 74 13.22 19.65 -13.83
C LEU A 74 12.08 19.72 -12.81
N LEU A 75 12.38 19.69 -11.51
CA LEU A 75 11.38 19.77 -10.45
C LEU A 75 10.68 21.13 -10.41
N GLU A 76 11.40 22.23 -10.63
CA GLU A 76 10.81 23.57 -10.72
C GLU A 76 9.85 23.69 -11.91
N SER A 77 10.20 23.09 -13.05
CA SER A 77 9.33 23.04 -14.24
C SER A 77 8.06 22.22 -13.97
N PHE A 78 8.20 21.07 -13.31
CA PHE A 78 7.06 20.25 -12.87
C PHE A 78 6.10 21.07 -11.99
N ILE A 79 6.64 21.75 -10.97
CA ILE A 79 5.85 22.58 -10.05
C ILE A 79 5.10 23.69 -10.79
N GLU A 80 5.74 24.39 -11.73
CA GLU A 80 5.08 25.45 -12.50
C GLU A 80 3.97 24.90 -13.41
N TYR A 81 4.13 23.70 -13.98
CA TYR A 81 3.06 23.06 -14.74
C TYR A 81 1.89 22.62 -13.86
N LYS A 82 2.16 22.03 -12.69
CA LYS A 82 1.11 21.64 -11.72
C LYS A 82 0.28 22.84 -11.25
N LYS A 83 0.92 24.00 -11.09
CA LYS A 83 0.26 25.27 -10.74
C LYS A 83 -0.82 25.68 -11.75
N SER A 84 -0.59 25.43 -13.04
CA SER A 84 -1.60 25.71 -14.09
C SER A 84 -2.86 24.84 -13.99
N SER A 85 -2.78 23.75 -13.21
CA SER A 85 -3.89 22.83 -12.91
C SER A 85 -4.46 23.01 -11.50
N GLY A 86 -4.09 24.09 -10.79
CA GLY A 86 -4.59 24.39 -9.46
C GLY A 86 -3.85 23.69 -8.31
N VAL A 87 -2.72 23.05 -8.58
CA VAL A 87 -1.87 22.41 -7.55
C VAL A 87 -0.63 23.27 -7.31
N TYR A 88 -0.55 23.89 -6.14
CA TYR A 88 0.48 24.83 -5.74
C TYR A 88 1.53 24.14 -4.90
N TYR A 89 2.49 23.50 -5.59
CA TYR A 89 3.64 22.89 -4.94
C TYR A 89 4.73 23.90 -4.58
N ARG A 90 5.47 23.60 -3.51
CA ARG A 90 6.75 24.24 -3.18
C ARG A 90 7.85 23.18 -3.08
N LEU A 91 9.00 23.46 -3.68
CA LEU A 91 10.17 22.59 -3.57
C LEU A 91 10.86 22.79 -2.22
N ILE A 92 11.05 21.70 -1.48
CA ILE A 92 11.80 21.64 -0.23
C ILE A 92 12.99 20.69 -0.44
N ASP A 93 14.19 21.26 -0.47
CA ASP A 93 15.46 20.52 -0.61
C ASP A 93 16.07 20.26 0.77
N ALA A 94 16.01 19.01 1.24
CA ALA A 94 16.59 18.58 2.50
C ALA A 94 18.12 18.69 2.52
N GLY A 95 18.78 18.66 1.35
CA GLY A 95 20.23 18.84 1.23
C GLY A 95 20.68 20.30 1.34
N ASN A 96 19.74 21.26 1.34
CA ASN A 96 20.04 22.69 1.40
C ASN A 96 18.84 23.49 1.91
N TYR A 97 18.47 23.28 3.18
CA TYR A 97 17.32 23.94 3.80
C TYR A 97 17.75 25.04 4.77
N SER A 98 17.17 26.25 4.63
CA SER A 98 17.39 27.36 5.56
C SER A 98 16.22 27.56 6.51
N TYR A 99 16.48 27.42 7.81
CA TYR A 99 15.55 27.77 8.87
C TYR A 99 15.38 29.29 8.95
N GLY A 100 14.14 29.71 9.25
CA GLY A 100 13.86 31.13 9.44
C GLY A 100 14.63 31.69 10.64
N LYS A 101 14.96 32.99 10.62
CA LYS A 101 15.58 33.67 11.77
C LYS A 101 14.63 33.60 12.98
N ALA A 102 15.07 32.98 14.07
CA ALA A 102 14.39 32.92 15.36
C ALA A 102 14.42 34.25 16.16
N GLY A 103 14.60 35.39 15.49
CA GLY A 103 14.67 36.72 16.13
C GLY A 103 15.65 37.68 15.45
N LEU A 104 15.62 38.96 15.85
CA LEU A 104 16.36 40.08 15.22
C LEU A 104 17.89 39.87 15.16
N PHE A 105 18.45 39.11 16.10
CA PHE A 105 19.90 38.86 16.23
C PHE A 105 20.31 37.43 15.87
N SER A 106 19.36 36.58 15.46
CA SER A 106 19.67 35.20 15.10
C SER A 106 20.21 35.11 13.68
N ARG A 107 21.25 34.28 13.49
CA ARG A 107 21.77 33.94 12.16
C ARG A 107 20.84 32.93 11.51
N GLU A 108 20.70 33.02 10.19
CA GLU A 108 20.04 32.01 9.39
C GLU A 108 20.84 30.71 9.51
N ARG A 109 20.17 29.62 9.89
CA ARG A 109 20.78 28.29 10.01
C ARG A 109 20.40 27.52 8.76
N THR A 110 21.39 27.19 7.94
CA THR A 110 21.22 26.26 6.82
C THR A 110 21.69 24.88 7.24
N VAL A 111 20.90 23.85 6.90
CA VAL A 111 21.25 22.44 7.09
C VAL A 111 21.45 21.76 5.75
N HIS A 112 22.34 20.77 5.76
CA HIS A 112 22.70 19.95 4.61
C HIS A 112 22.55 18.50 5.01
N LEU A 113 21.32 17.97 4.94
CA LEU A 113 21.10 16.57 5.30
C LEU A 113 21.79 15.66 4.28
N HIS A 114 22.34 14.56 4.78
CA HIS A 114 23.04 13.55 3.99
C HIS A 114 22.45 12.16 4.28
N ALA A 115 22.96 11.12 3.62
CA ALA A 115 22.46 9.75 3.76
C ALA A 115 22.55 9.17 5.20
N GLY A 116 23.28 9.83 6.10
CA GLY A 116 23.42 9.46 7.51
C GLY A 116 22.62 10.32 8.48
N SER A 117 21.89 11.33 7.99
CA SER A 117 21.01 12.17 8.81
C SER A 117 19.84 11.36 9.35
N SER A 118 19.39 11.69 10.56
CA SER A 118 18.30 10.97 11.20
C SER A 118 16.95 11.31 10.57
N LEU A 119 15.97 10.42 10.70
CA LEU A 119 14.59 10.67 10.25
C LEU A 119 14.02 11.97 10.85
N GLU A 120 14.35 12.25 12.11
CA GLU A 120 13.90 13.43 12.84
C GLU A 120 14.35 14.73 12.18
N GLU A 121 15.59 14.79 11.68
CA GLU A 121 16.09 15.97 10.98
C GLU A 121 15.28 16.27 9.72
N TYR A 122 14.82 15.23 8.99
CA TYR A 122 13.92 15.41 7.85
C TYR A 122 12.52 15.88 8.28
N MET A 123 11.99 15.35 9.38
CA MET A 123 10.68 15.77 9.94
C MET A 123 10.74 17.22 10.45
N ASP A 124 11.83 17.63 11.08
CA ASP A 124 12.04 18.99 11.58
C ASP A 124 11.95 20.05 10.47
N ILE A 125 12.47 19.74 9.27
CA ILE A 125 12.34 20.61 8.10
C ILE A 125 10.85 20.79 7.74
N LEU A 126 10.10 19.69 7.64
CA LEU A 126 8.67 19.74 7.26
C LEU A 126 7.85 20.51 8.30
N MET A 127 8.12 20.30 9.58
CA MET A 127 7.45 21.01 10.66
C MET A 127 7.79 22.51 10.70
N ASP A 128 9.04 22.89 10.40
CA ASP A 128 9.41 24.31 10.26
C ASP A 128 8.69 24.97 9.07
N VAL A 129 8.56 24.26 7.94
CA VAL A 129 7.77 24.73 6.79
C VAL A 129 6.30 24.93 7.19
N HIS A 130 5.67 23.92 7.79
CA HIS A 130 4.27 23.98 8.20
C HIS A 130 4.01 25.16 9.15
N ARG A 131 4.80 25.31 10.22
CA ARG A 131 4.65 26.41 11.19
C ARG A 131 4.81 27.80 10.55
N LYS A 132 5.71 27.94 9.57
CA LYS A 132 5.87 29.19 8.81
C LYS A 132 4.64 29.49 7.96
N GLU A 133 4.05 28.49 7.31
CA GLU A 133 2.85 28.63 6.49
C GLU A 133 1.62 28.94 7.34
N GLU A 134 1.42 28.25 8.47
CA GLU A 134 0.36 28.54 9.43
C GLU A 134 0.44 29.99 9.94
N LYS A 135 1.64 30.44 10.31
CA LYS A 135 1.88 31.82 10.76
C LYS A 135 1.58 32.86 9.67
N ALA A 136 1.79 32.51 8.40
CA ALA A 136 1.48 33.39 7.27
C ALA A 136 -0.03 33.44 6.95
N GLY A 137 -0.80 32.43 7.38
CA GLY A 137 -2.26 32.44 7.39
C GLY A 137 -2.95 32.26 6.03
N LYS A 138 -2.23 31.82 4.98
CA LYS A 138 -2.80 31.48 3.66
C LYS A 138 -2.01 30.37 2.97
N GLY A 139 -2.72 29.37 2.43
CA GLY A 139 -2.15 28.32 1.58
C GLY A 139 -1.24 27.36 2.33
N VAL A 140 -1.66 26.88 3.50
CA VAL A 140 -0.94 25.86 4.26
C VAL A 140 -0.92 24.57 3.45
N SER A 141 0.27 24.00 3.27
CA SER A 141 0.45 22.77 2.52
C SER A 141 -0.19 21.60 3.26
N GLU A 142 -1.06 20.87 2.56
CA GLU A 142 -1.75 19.67 3.06
C GLU A 142 -1.31 18.40 2.30
N TYR A 143 -0.50 18.55 1.27
CA TYR A 143 0.02 17.46 0.45
C TYR A 143 1.54 17.40 0.54
N LEU A 144 2.09 16.19 0.66
CA LEU A 144 3.53 15.97 0.66
C LEU A 144 3.90 14.91 -0.39
N PHE A 145 4.51 15.36 -1.48
CA PHE A 145 5.03 14.49 -2.52
C PHE A 145 6.53 14.27 -2.32
N ILE A 146 6.90 13.09 -1.82
CA ILE A 146 8.29 12.69 -1.61
C ILE A 146 8.85 12.15 -2.92
N ILE A 147 9.93 12.72 -3.44
CA ILE A 147 10.61 12.22 -4.65
C ILE A 147 11.94 11.60 -4.26
N GLY A 148 12.03 10.27 -4.37
CA GLY A 148 13.24 9.52 -4.06
C GLY A 148 12.98 8.17 -3.40
N GLY A 149 13.93 7.25 -3.57
CA GLY A 149 14.00 6.01 -2.80
C GLY A 149 14.35 6.26 -1.33
N SER A 150 14.44 5.18 -0.55
CA SER A 150 14.81 5.22 0.88
C SER A 150 16.23 5.74 1.12
N ASP A 151 17.05 5.76 0.08
CA ASP A 151 18.41 6.30 0.04
C ASP A 151 18.45 7.84 -0.14
N VAL A 152 17.40 8.44 -0.71
CA VAL A 152 17.30 9.90 -0.94
C VAL A 152 16.56 10.58 0.20
N ILE A 153 15.36 10.09 0.52
CA ILE A 153 14.57 10.49 1.69
C ILE A 153 14.26 9.20 2.46
N PRO A 154 14.65 9.08 3.74
CA PRO A 154 14.48 7.85 4.51
C PRO A 154 13.06 7.27 4.39
N MET A 155 12.96 5.94 4.31
CA MET A 155 11.68 5.24 4.52
C MET A 155 11.59 4.96 6.03
N PRO A 156 10.65 5.59 6.77
CA PRO A 156 10.55 5.35 8.20
C PRO A 156 10.24 3.90 8.51
N LYS A 157 10.75 3.43 9.65
CA LYS A 157 10.49 2.09 10.18
C LYS A 157 10.04 2.20 11.61
N ILE A 158 8.92 1.55 11.93
CA ILE A 158 8.44 1.41 13.31
C ILE A 158 8.48 -0.05 13.73
N ARG A 159 8.52 -0.32 15.04
CA ARG A 159 8.37 -1.69 15.54
C ARG A 159 7.04 -2.30 15.09
N HIS A 160 7.10 -3.58 14.78
CA HIS A 160 5.91 -4.32 14.39
C HIS A 160 4.90 -4.44 15.54
N TYR A 161 3.61 -4.21 15.27
CA TYR A 161 2.54 -4.29 16.28
C TYR A 161 2.20 -5.73 16.68
N ILE A 162 2.29 -6.66 15.74
CA ILE A 162 2.10 -8.09 16.01
C ILE A 162 3.43 -8.65 16.53
N ARG A 163 3.38 -9.33 17.67
CA ARG A 163 4.50 -10.09 18.23
C ARG A 163 4.12 -11.57 18.20
N GLY A 164 5.05 -12.46 17.90
CA GLY A 164 4.82 -13.90 17.92
C GLY A 164 6.12 -14.65 17.63
N LYS A 165 6.21 -15.92 18.01
CA LYS A 165 7.45 -16.69 17.86
C LYS A 165 7.81 -16.94 16.39
N ASN A 166 6.81 -16.95 15.51
CA ASN A 166 6.93 -17.33 14.11
C ASN A 166 6.75 -16.17 13.11
N HIS A 167 6.64 -14.92 13.59
CA HIS A 167 6.59 -13.73 12.72
C HIS A 167 8.02 -13.30 12.31
N SER A 168 8.30 -13.25 10.99
CA SER A 168 9.61 -12.86 10.45
C SER A 168 9.85 -11.35 10.53
N ASP A 169 8.80 -10.55 10.31
CA ASP A 169 8.89 -9.08 10.31
C ASP A 169 9.09 -8.51 11.72
N LYS A 170 10.16 -7.74 11.89
CA LYS A 170 10.48 -7.03 13.14
C LYS A 170 10.06 -5.56 13.11
N ASP A 171 9.92 -5.01 11.92
CA ASP A 171 9.59 -3.62 11.68
C ASP A 171 8.56 -3.48 10.55
N ILE A 172 7.95 -2.31 10.46
CA ILE A 172 7.02 -1.93 9.40
C ILE A 172 7.57 -0.68 8.72
N GLU A 173 7.77 -0.76 7.41
CA GLU A 173 8.11 0.41 6.59
C GLU A 173 6.84 1.23 6.34
N THR A 174 6.87 2.52 6.69
CA THR A 174 5.72 3.39 6.55
C THR A 174 6.09 4.86 6.34
N ASP A 175 5.52 5.50 5.31
CA ASP A 175 5.64 6.95 5.10
C ASP A 175 4.65 7.75 5.97
N ILE A 176 3.75 7.08 6.71
CA ILE A 176 2.70 7.75 7.49
C ILE A 176 3.26 8.70 8.55
N LEU A 177 4.48 8.46 9.05
CA LEU A 177 5.14 9.34 10.00
C LEU A 177 5.38 10.75 9.44
N TYR A 178 5.57 10.89 8.12
CA TYR A 178 5.68 12.21 7.49
C TYR A 178 4.36 13.00 7.49
N SER A 179 3.23 12.34 7.76
CA SER A 179 1.94 13.00 7.97
C SER A 179 1.86 13.74 9.30
N TRP A 180 2.73 13.39 10.26
CA TRP A 180 2.83 13.96 11.60
C TRP A 180 4.30 14.26 11.95
N PRO A 181 4.97 15.23 11.31
CA PRO A 181 6.40 15.47 11.50
C PRO A 181 6.75 16.15 12.84
N TYR A 182 6.22 15.67 13.97
CA TYR A 182 6.43 16.23 15.32
C TYR A 182 7.73 15.74 16.01
N GLY A 183 8.66 15.13 15.28
CA GLY A 183 9.95 14.68 15.80
C GLY A 183 9.93 13.26 16.40
N GLU A 184 10.96 12.93 17.18
CA GLU A 184 11.24 11.58 17.71
C GLU A 184 10.07 10.97 18.47
N GLU A 185 9.40 11.78 19.29
CA GLU A 185 8.27 11.33 20.11
C GLU A 185 7.14 10.73 19.27
N MET A 186 6.97 11.19 18.02
CA MET A 186 5.90 10.71 17.16
C MET A 186 6.10 9.27 16.70
N VAL A 187 7.35 8.81 16.58
CA VAL A 187 7.66 7.39 16.34
C VAL A 187 7.11 6.56 17.50
N SER A 188 7.40 6.98 18.73
CA SER A 188 6.92 6.31 19.94
C SER A 188 5.40 6.37 20.09
N CYS A 189 4.78 7.51 19.75
CA CYS A 189 3.31 7.65 19.74
C CYS A 189 2.67 6.71 18.72
N LEU A 190 3.25 6.58 17.52
CA LEU A 190 2.74 5.66 16.49
C LEU A 190 2.89 4.21 16.95
N GLU A 191 4.04 3.82 17.51
CA GLU A 191 4.23 2.47 18.08
C GLU A 191 3.26 2.13 19.22
N ARG A 192 2.77 3.14 19.95
CA ARG A 192 1.73 3.00 20.97
C ARG A 192 0.30 3.20 20.44
N MET A 193 0.14 3.40 19.12
CA MET A 193 -1.14 3.67 18.44
C MET A 193 -1.82 4.99 18.90
N GLU A 194 -1.08 5.88 19.55
CA GLU A 194 -1.57 7.18 20.04
C GLU A 194 -1.61 8.22 18.93
N ALA A 195 -0.74 8.09 17.93
CA ALA A 195 -0.62 9.02 16.80
C ALA A 195 -1.92 9.18 15.99
N PHE A 196 -2.78 8.15 15.95
CA PHE A 196 -4.03 8.16 15.18
C PHE A 196 -5.07 9.20 15.63
N ARG A 197 -4.88 9.76 16.84
CA ARG A 197 -5.71 10.84 17.39
C ARG A 197 -5.29 12.23 16.92
N TYR A 198 -4.07 12.37 16.39
CA TYR A 198 -3.54 13.65 15.96
C TYR A 198 -4.03 13.96 14.55
N ASP A 199 -4.30 15.25 14.30
CA ASP A 199 -4.63 15.72 12.97
C ASP A 199 -3.48 15.42 12.01
N GLN A 200 -3.81 14.79 10.89
CA GLN A 200 -2.91 14.56 9.79
C GLN A 200 -2.58 15.91 9.14
N LEU A 201 -1.31 16.29 9.12
CA LEU A 201 -0.88 17.54 8.48
C LEU A 201 -0.70 17.38 6.98
N PHE A 202 -0.25 16.20 6.54
CA PHE A 202 0.03 15.93 5.13
C PHE A 202 -0.61 14.65 4.63
N HIS A 203 -1.28 14.72 3.49
CA HIS A 203 -1.52 13.58 2.62
C HIS A 203 -0.21 13.22 1.92
N VAL A 204 0.42 12.14 2.37
CA VAL A 204 1.75 11.73 1.90
C VAL A 204 1.64 10.76 0.73
N GLY A 205 2.39 11.05 -0.34
CA GLY A 205 2.67 10.12 -1.43
C GLY A 205 4.15 10.14 -1.78
N ARG A 206 4.70 9.00 -2.20
CA ARG A 206 6.12 8.88 -2.58
C ARG A 206 6.29 8.43 -4.02
N LEU A 207 7.15 9.06 -4.80
CA LEU A 207 7.68 8.47 -6.03
C LEU A 207 8.93 7.63 -5.68
N PRO A 208 8.81 6.29 -5.56
CA PRO A 208 9.93 5.45 -5.16
C PRO A 208 10.88 5.28 -6.34
N LEU A 209 12.16 5.61 -6.13
CA LEU A 209 13.20 5.44 -7.14
C LEU A 209 14.07 4.24 -6.76
N GLY A 210 14.00 3.18 -7.56
CA GLY A 210 14.74 1.94 -7.39
C GLY A 210 16.25 2.11 -7.56
N ALA A 211 17.01 1.03 -7.36
CA ALA A 211 18.46 1.05 -7.54
C ALA A 211 18.90 1.34 -9.00
N ASP A 212 18.04 0.99 -9.96
CA ASP A 212 18.26 1.08 -11.41
C ASP A 212 17.56 2.30 -12.07
N THR A 213 17.06 3.24 -11.28
CA THR A 213 16.40 4.45 -11.79
C THR A 213 17.39 5.42 -12.45
N SER A 214 17.06 5.91 -13.64
CA SER A 214 17.77 6.97 -14.37
C SER A 214 17.06 8.32 -14.32
N ALA A 215 17.74 9.39 -14.76
CA ALA A 215 17.12 10.70 -14.95
C ALA A 215 15.91 10.67 -15.91
N ASP A 216 15.99 9.85 -16.97
CA ASP A 216 14.91 9.68 -17.94
C ASP A 216 13.67 9.06 -17.31
N ASP A 217 13.83 8.10 -16.38
CA ASP A 217 12.70 7.52 -15.65
C ASP A 217 11.96 8.59 -14.83
N LEU A 218 12.71 9.46 -14.13
CA LEU A 218 12.13 10.55 -13.35
C LEU A 218 11.40 11.54 -14.27
N THR A 219 12.05 11.99 -15.35
CA THR A 219 11.42 12.90 -16.31
C THR A 219 10.17 12.30 -16.93
N ALA A 220 10.22 11.02 -17.31
CA ALA A 220 9.08 10.34 -17.90
C ALA A 220 7.90 10.24 -16.92
N TYR A 221 8.15 9.93 -15.65
CA TYR A 221 7.10 9.95 -14.63
C TYR A 221 6.49 11.34 -14.47
N LEU A 222 7.32 12.37 -14.27
CA LEU A 222 6.86 13.74 -14.05
C LEU A 222 6.08 14.29 -15.27
N GLN A 223 6.46 13.88 -16.48
CA GLN A 223 5.72 14.23 -17.70
C GLN A 223 4.34 13.59 -17.70
N ARG A 224 4.24 12.28 -17.44
CA ARG A 224 2.94 11.59 -17.37
C ARG A 224 2.04 12.21 -16.31
N ASP A 225 2.60 12.58 -15.17
CA ASP A 225 1.89 13.27 -14.10
C ASP A 225 1.32 14.61 -14.57
N VAL A 226 2.16 15.45 -15.21
CA VAL A 226 1.75 16.73 -15.80
C VAL A 226 0.64 16.53 -16.84
N ASP A 227 0.82 15.58 -17.75
CA ASP A 227 -0.15 15.24 -18.80
C ASP A 227 -1.51 14.80 -18.24
N ASN A 228 -1.52 14.27 -17.01
CA ASN A 228 -2.72 13.80 -16.32
C ASN A 228 -3.10 14.66 -15.11
N SER A 229 -2.67 15.94 -15.08
CA SER A 229 -3.02 16.87 -13.99
C SER A 229 -4.52 17.13 -13.86
N ALA A 230 -5.28 16.91 -14.94
CA ALA A 230 -6.74 16.90 -14.98
C ALA A 230 -7.36 15.77 -14.12
N GLY A 231 -6.56 14.73 -13.82
CA GLY A 231 -6.94 13.48 -13.19
C GLY A 231 -6.70 12.30 -14.13
N ILE A 232 -6.28 11.17 -13.58
CA ILE A 232 -6.11 9.90 -14.30
C ILE A 232 -7.46 9.52 -14.92
N PRO A 233 -7.58 9.32 -16.23
CA PRO A 233 -8.84 8.91 -16.86
C PRO A 233 -9.35 7.64 -16.20
N LEU A 234 -10.62 7.59 -15.78
CA LEU A 234 -11.22 6.41 -15.17
C LEU A 234 -12.28 5.81 -16.10
N ASP A 235 -11.82 5.22 -17.20
CA ASP A 235 -12.69 4.68 -18.26
C ASP A 235 -12.90 3.15 -18.16
N SER A 236 -11.96 2.45 -17.52
CA SER A 236 -11.96 0.99 -17.45
C SER A 236 -11.11 0.49 -16.29
N ALA A 237 -11.51 -0.64 -15.74
CA ALA A 237 -10.80 -1.33 -14.66
C ALA A 237 -10.45 -2.78 -15.04
N TYR A 238 -9.36 -3.27 -14.47
CA TYR A 238 -8.93 -4.65 -14.49
C TYR A 238 -8.96 -5.20 -13.06
N GLY A 239 -9.61 -6.34 -12.85
CA GLY A 239 -9.73 -6.97 -11.53
C GLY A 239 -9.30 -8.44 -11.58
N GLN A 240 -8.38 -8.83 -10.69
CA GLN A 240 -7.92 -10.21 -10.59
C GLN A 240 -7.74 -10.62 -9.13
N CYS A 241 -8.22 -11.82 -8.78
CA CYS A 241 -8.19 -12.31 -7.42
C CYS A 241 -7.97 -13.83 -7.31
N ASP A 242 -7.68 -14.26 -6.09
CA ASP A 242 -7.58 -15.67 -5.70
C ASP A 242 -8.97 -16.30 -5.51
N PRO A 243 -9.19 -17.56 -5.93
CA PRO A 243 -10.48 -18.24 -5.76
C PRO A 243 -10.87 -18.49 -4.30
N ASN A 244 -9.91 -18.49 -3.36
CA ASN A 244 -10.18 -18.71 -1.92
C ASN A 244 -10.85 -17.51 -1.25
N TRP A 245 -10.96 -16.35 -1.91
CA TRP A 245 -11.69 -15.17 -1.40
C TRP A 245 -12.37 -14.36 -2.51
N LYS A 246 -12.79 -15.03 -3.59
CA LYS A 246 -13.42 -14.38 -4.73
C LYS A 246 -14.70 -13.61 -4.39
N ASN A 247 -15.48 -14.04 -3.39
CA ASN A 247 -16.67 -13.30 -2.96
C ASN A 247 -16.28 -12.04 -2.20
N VAL A 248 -15.22 -12.09 -1.38
CA VAL A 248 -14.65 -10.91 -0.70
C VAL A 248 -14.20 -9.90 -1.76
N SER A 249 -13.42 -10.32 -2.76
CA SER A 249 -12.93 -9.43 -3.82
C SER A 249 -14.05 -8.82 -4.66
N VAL A 250 -15.13 -9.56 -4.94
CA VAL A 250 -16.33 -9.01 -5.58
C VAL A 250 -16.96 -7.91 -4.73
N ARG A 251 -17.01 -8.08 -3.41
CA ARG A 251 -17.57 -7.08 -2.50
C ARG A 251 -16.68 -5.84 -2.41
N VAL A 252 -15.36 -6.00 -2.39
CA VAL A 252 -14.39 -4.89 -2.44
C VAL A 252 -14.52 -4.10 -3.75
N ALA A 253 -14.61 -4.80 -4.89
CA ALA A 253 -14.69 -4.19 -6.21
C ALA A 253 -16.11 -3.82 -6.65
N GLN A 254 -17.11 -3.88 -5.75
CA GLN A 254 -18.51 -3.70 -6.12
C GLN A 254 -18.80 -2.33 -6.75
N ASP A 255 -18.15 -1.27 -6.25
CA ASP A 255 -18.34 0.10 -6.73
C ASP A 255 -17.75 0.29 -8.14
N LEU A 256 -16.66 -0.41 -8.46
CA LEU A 256 -16.12 -0.48 -9.83
C LEU A 256 -17.08 -1.20 -10.79
N ALA A 257 -17.68 -2.30 -10.34
CA ALA A 257 -18.65 -3.06 -11.14
C ALA A 257 -19.95 -2.27 -11.37
N ALA A 258 -20.47 -1.62 -10.32
CA ALA A 258 -21.66 -0.76 -10.38
C ALA A 258 -21.45 0.45 -11.30
N SER A 259 -20.22 0.95 -11.38
CA SER A 259 -19.83 2.03 -12.29
C SER A 259 -19.61 1.58 -13.73
N GLY A 260 -19.74 0.29 -14.03
CA GLY A 260 -19.50 -0.25 -15.37
C GLY A 260 -18.02 -0.31 -15.79
N LEU A 261 -17.07 -0.02 -14.88
CA LEU A 261 -15.64 0.01 -15.18
C LEU A 261 -15.05 -1.38 -15.38
N LEU A 262 -15.53 -2.37 -14.63
CA LEU A 262 -15.13 -3.76 -14.83
C LEU A 262 -15.87 -4.36 -16.03
N PRO A 263 -15.18 -4.91 -17.05
CA PRO A 263 -15.81 -5.43 -18.24
C PRO A 263 -16.58 -6.74 -17.96
N ASP A 264 -17.53 -7.06 -18.84
CA ASP A 264 -18.08 -8.41 -18.91
C ASP A 264 -17.04 -9.36 -19.54
N LEU A 265 -16.84 -10.50 -18.87
CA LEU A 265 -15.83 -11.50 -19.22
C LEU A 265 -16.41 -12.75 -19.89
N GLY A 266 -17.73 -12.94 -19.88
CA GLY A 266 -18.36 -14.21 -20.31
C GLY A 266 -18.16 -14.56 -21.79
N ASN A 267 -17.93 -13.56 -22.64
CA ASN A 267 -17.61 -13.76 -24.06
C ASN A 267 -16.11 -13.89 -24.33
N ARG A 268 -15.26 -13.69 -23.32
CA ARG A 268 -13.79 -13.63 -23.46
C ARG A 268 -13.08 -14.78 -22.77
N LEU A 269 -13.62 -15.27 -21.65
CA LEU A 269 -13.01 -16.28 -20.80
C LEU A 269 -13.97 -17.43 -20.53
N SER A 270 -13.42 -18.63 -20.33
CA SER A 270 -14.19 -19.76 -19.78
C SER A 270 -14.77 -19.42 -18.42
N CYS A 271 -15.95 -19.95 -18.11
CA CYS A 271 -16.66 -19.72 -16.84
C CYS A 271 -15.84 -20.09 -15.59
N ASP A 272 -14.84 -20.97 -15.73
CA ASP A 272 -13.97 -21.38 -14.63
C ASP A 272 -12.86 -20.36 -14.34
N SER A 273 -12.57 -19.45 -15.28
CA SER A 273 -11.46 -18.49 -15.21
C SER A 273 -11.88 -17.12 -14.67
N TYR A 274 -13.16 -16.92 -14.37
CA TYR A 274 -13.65 -15.67 -13.81
C TYR A 274 -14.84 -15.92 -12.87
N TYR A 275 -15.09 -14.98 -11.97
CA TYR A 275 -16.27 -14.97 -11.10
C TYR A 275 -16.90 -13.57 -11.11
N ARG A 276 -18.14 -13.49 -11.59
CA ARG A 276 -18.83 -12.23 -11.93
C ARG A 276 -18.01 -11.39 -12.92
N ARG A 277 -17.20 -10.45 -12.45
CA ARG A 277 -16.33 -9.59 -13.28
C ARG A 277 -14.85 -9.63 -12.85
N MET A 278 -14.50 -10.52 -11.93
CA MET A 278 -13.14 -10.70 -11.43
C MET A 278 -12.49 -11.90 -12.12
N ILE A 279 -11.28 -11.74 -12.62
CA ILE A 279 -10.49 -12.85 -13.17
C ILE A 279 -9.95 -13.69 -12.01
N LEU A 280 -10.07 -15.02 -12.12
CA LEU A 280 -9.60 -15.95 -11.11
C LEU A 280 -8.20 -16.46 -11.43
N SER A 281 -7.35 -16.49 -10.42
CA SER A 281 -5.99 -17.03 -10.51
C SER A 281 -5.77 -18.08 -9.45
N PRO A 282 -5.32 -19.29 -9.79
CA PRO A 282 -4.32 -19.53 -10.82
C PRO A 282 -4.86 -20.02 -12.18
N MET A 283 -6.17 -19.97 -12.43
CA MET A 283 -6.74 -20.32 -13.75
C MET A 283 -6.16 -19.46 -14.88
N ILE A 284 -5.74 -18.24 -14.54
CA ILE A 284 -4.81 -17.43 -15.30
C ILE A 284 -3.48 -17.36 -14.54
N THR A 285 -2.40 -17.78 -15.18
CA THR A 285 -1.03 -17.77 -14.66
C THR A 285 -0.17 -16.73 -15.38
N SER A 286 1.07 -16.53 -14.91
CA SER A 286 2.04 -15.64 -15.57
C SER A 286 2.36 -16.02 -17.03
N GLU A 287 2.14 -17.27 -17.44
CA GLU A 287 2.32 -17.72 -18.83
C GLU A 287 1.16 -17.30 -19.75
N THR A 288 -0.02 -17.04 -19.18
CA THR A 288 -1.26 -16.80 -19.93
C THR A 288 -1.84 -15.41 -19.69
N VAL A 289 -1.42 -14.71 -18.64
CA VAL A 289 -1.97 -13.42 -18.21
C VAL A 289 -1.84 -12.34 -19.28
N SER A 290 -0.79 -12.35 -20.11
CA SER A 290 -0.64 -11.38 -21.21
C SER A 290 -1.77 -11.43 -22.24
N ARG A 291 -2.56 -12.53 -22.29
CA ARG A 291 -3.72 -12.66 -23.19
C ARG A 291 -4.99 -12.01 -22.64
N VAL A 292 -5.03 -11.75 -21.33
CA VAL A 292 -6.24 -11.28 -20.63
C VAL A 292 -6.03 -9.94 -19.92
N LEU A 293 -4.78 -9.60 -19.59
CA LEU A 293 -4.40 -8.33 -18.98
C LEU A 293 -4.79 -7.20 -19.93
N ASN A 294 -5.70 -6.35 -19.48
CA ASN A 294 -6.03 -5.13 -20.19
C ASN A 294 -4.93 -4.10 -19.93
N THR A 295 -3.89 -4.07 -20.75
CA THR A 295 -2.75 -3.13 -20.60
C THR A 295 -3.14 -1.66 -20.79
N GLY A 296 -4.34 -1.38 -21.30
CA GLY A 296 -4.91 -0.05 -21.41
C GLY A 296 -5.89 0.32 -20.30
N ALA A 297 -6.05 -0.51 -19.25
CA ALA A 297 -6.93 -0.18 -18.14
C ALA A 297 -6.39 1.02 -17.35
N SER A 298 -7.32 1.82 -16.85
CA SER A 298 -7.03 2.98 -16.01
C SER A 298 -6.85 2.64 -14.54
N LEU A 299 -7.44 1.54 -14.09
CA LEU A 299 -7.35 1.07 -12.71
C LEU A 299 -7.15 -0.43 -12.68
N TYR A 300 -6.12 -0.88 -11.96
CA TYR A 300 -5.85 -2.30 -11.73
C TYR A 300 -6.08 -2.62 -10.26
N TYR A 301 -6.94 -3.58 -9.99
CA TYR A 301 -7.22 -4.09 -8.65
C TYR A 301 -6.77 -5.55 -8.53
N PHE A 302 -5.86 -5.82 -7.59
CA PHE A 302 -5.31 -7.13 -7.31
C PHE A 302 -5.57 -7.54 -5.87
N ASN A 303 -6.27 -8.66 -5.69
CA ASN A 303 -6.46 -9.31 -4.39
C ASN A 303 -5.93 -10.75 -4.49
N LEU A 304 -4.60 -10.84 -4.48
CA LEU A 304 -3.77 -12.01 -4.76
C LEU A 304 -2.70 -12.12 -3.68
N HIS A 305 -2.01 -13.25 -3.65
CA HIS A 305 -0.86 -13.48 -2.78
C HIS A 305 0.38 -12.72 -3.20
N GLY A 306 1.18 -12.34 -2.20
CA GLY A 306 2.52 -11.79 -2.36
C GLY A 306 3.52 -12.38 -1.34
N GLY A 307 4.80 -12.05 -1.47
CA GLY A 307 5.87 -12.72 -0.72
C GLY A 307 7.00 -11.81 -0.26
N GLU A 308 7.70 -12.23 0.79
CA GLU A 308 8.77 -11.45 1.42
C GLU A 308 10.12 -11.57 0.67
N GLY A 309 10.33 -12.68 -0.04
CA GLY A 309 11.62 -12.99 -0.64
C GLY A 309 11.99 -12.02 -1.76
N ARG A 310 13.27 -11.69 -1.93
CA ARG A 310 13.74 -10.87 -3.06
C ARG A 310 13.30 -11.46 -4.41
N ASN A 311 13.27 -12.78 -4.52
CA ASN A 311 12.85 -13.50 -5.72
C ASN A 311 11.33 -13.72 -5.81
N MET A 312 10.56 -13.30 -4.80
CA MET A 312 9.10 -13.34 -4.79
C MET A 312 8.52 -12.01 -5.28
N SER A 313 9.04 -11.51 -6.41
CA SER A 313 8.74 -10.17 -6.89
C SER A 313 7.37 -10.02 -7.56
N GLY A 314 6.62 -11.11 -7.72
CA GLY A 314 5.33 -11.17 -8.39
C GLY A 314 4.13 -11.25 -7.45
N TYR A 315 2.96 -11.46 -8.06
CA TYR A 315 1.77 -11.91 -7.36
C TYR A 315 1.46 -13.36 -7.68
N PHE A 316 0.81 -14.03 -6.74
CA PHE A 316 0.61 -15.47 -6.76
C PHE A 316 -0.86 -15.81 -6.54
N GLY A 317 -1.27 -16.94 -7.10
CA GLY A 317 -2.60 -17.51 -6.91
C GLY A 317 -2.47 -18.91 -6.35
N GLN A 318 -3.42 -19.27 -5.50
CA GLN A 318 -3.53 -20.56 -4.87
C GLN A 318 -4.77 -21.27 -5.40
N THR A 319 -4.64 -22.53 -5.81
CA THR A 319 -5.81 -23.37 -6.11
C THR A 319 -6.69 -23.50 -4.87
N LEU A 320 -7.96 -23.87 -5.03
CA LEU A 320 -8.82 -24.14 -3.88
C LEU A 320 -8.15 -25.18 -2.98
N LYS A 321 -8.19 -24.98 -1.66
CA LYS A 321 -7.61 -25.94 -0.70
C LYS A 321 -8.17 -27.35 -0.86
N SER A 322 -9.45 -27.49 -1.24
CA SER A 322 -10.07 -28.77 -1.57
C SER A 322 -9.48 -29.48 -2.80
N SER A 323 -8.70 -28.76 -3.62
CA SER A 323 -8.05 -29.25 -4.84
C SER A 323 -6.52 -29.33 -4.71
N GLY A 324 -5.99 -29.27 -3.49
CA GLY A 324 -4.54 -29.45 -3.21
C GLY A 324 -3.81 -28.18 -2.77
N GLY A 325 -4.37 -26.98 -2.99
CA GLY A 325 -3.79 -25.72 -2.50
C GLY A 325 -2.43 -25.36 -3.12
N GLU A 326 -2.15 -25.84 -4.33
CA GLU A 326 -0.96 -25.53 -5.12
C GLU A 326 -0.86 -24.04 -5.47
N TRP A 327 0.38 -23.57 -5.58
CA TRP A 327 0.75 -22.17 -5.75
C TRP A 327 1.31 -21.91 -7.15
N PHE A 328 0.92 -20.79 -7.75
CA PHE A 328 1.40 -20.39 -9.06
C PHE A 328 1.75 -18.91 -9.10
N THR A 329 2.82 -18.56 -9.82
CA THR A 329 3.08 -17.16 -10.17
C THR A 329 2.06 -16.72 -11.22
N VAL A 330 1.33 -15.66 -10.91
CA VAL A 330 0.22 -15.14 -11.71
C VAL A 330 0.61 -13.87 -12.45
N LEU A 331 1.29 -12.97 -11.75
CA LEU A 331 1.83 -11.74 -12.31
C LEU A 331 3.28 -11.60 -11.88
N THR A 332 4.04 -10.91 -12.71
CA THR A 332 5.43 -10.56 -12.46
C THR A 332 5.60 -9.07 -12.71
N PRO A 333 6.67 -8.43 -12.23
CA PRO A 333 6.88 -7.00 -12.44
C PRO A 333 6.76 -6.60 -13.92
N ARG A 334 7.30 -7.42 -14.82
CA ARG A 334 7.20 -7.25 -16.28
C ARG A 334 5.76 -7.00 -16.77
N HIS A 335 4.76 -7.66 -16.20
CA HIS A 335 3.38 -7.51 -16.63
C HIS A 335 2.83 -6.11 -16.34
N LEU A 336 3.15 -5.53 -15.19
CA LEU A 336 2.79 -4.13 -14.91
C LEU A 336 3.68 -3.16 -15.70
N GLY A 337 4.92 -3.56 -16.00
CA GLY A 337 5.82 -2.83 -16.90
C GLY A 337 5.31 -2.70 -18.36
N MET A 338 4.31 -3.50 -18.75
CA MET A 338 3.72 -3.49 -20.10
C MET A 338 2.45 -2.65 -20.23
N CYS A 339 1.97 -2.04 -19.14
CA CYS A 339 0.79 -1.16 -19.18
C CYS A 339 1.08 0.10 -20.03
N LEU A 340 0.12 0.50 -20.86
CA LEU A 340 0.32 1.45 -21.96
C LEU A 340 -0.24 2.85 -21.69
N LYS A 341 -1.16 2.97 -20.73
CA LYS A 341 -1.84 4.24 -20.38
C LYS A 341 -1.63 4.59 -18.93
N ALA A 342 -1.68 5.89 -18.64
CA ALA A 342 -1.71 6.42 -17.28
C ALA A 342 -2.77 5.69 -16.45
N ASN A 343 -2.37 5.14 -15.30
CA ASN A 343 -3.24 4.28 -14.50
C ASN A 343 -2.93 4.35 -13.01
N ALA A 344 -3.81 3.74 -12.23
CA ALA A 344 -3.59 3.44 -10.83
C ALA A 344 -3.61 1.94 -10.55
N VAL A 345 -2.84 1.52 -9.54
CA VAL A 345 -2.80 0.13 -9.06
C VAL A 345 -3.22 0.12 -7.59
N VAL A 346 -4.15 -0.78 -7.24
CA VAL A 346 -4.57 -1.07 -5.87
C VAL A 346 -4.33 -2.55 -5.63
N SER A 347 -3.39 -2.88 -4.74
CA SER A 347 -3.01 -4.25 -4.42
C SER A 347 -3.17 -4.55 -2.95
N GLU A 348 -3.88 -5.63 -2.64
CA GLU A 348 -3.98 -6.18 -1.29
C GLU A 348 -2.91 -7.22 -0.98
N ALA A 349 -2.08 -7.60 -1.96
CA ALA A 349 -1.05 -8.63 -1.78
C ALA A 349 -0.05 -8.31 -0.66
N CYS A 350 0.29 -9.31 0.15
CA CYS A 350 1.38 -9.19 1.13
C CYS A 350 2.66 -8.69 0.46
N TYR A 351 3.33 -7.71 1.07
CA TYR A 351 4.58 -7.14 0.55
C TYR A 351 4.48 -6.53 -0.86
N GLY A 352 3.27 -6.35 -1.40
CA GLY A 352 3.04 -5.99 -2.80
C GLY A 352 3.55 -4.60 -3.20
N ALA A 353 3.90 -3.76 -2.23
CA ALA A 353 4.43 -2.41 -2.44
C ALA A 353 5.86 -2.20 -1.90
N ARG A 354 6.66 -3.27 -1.80
CA ARG A 354 8.08 -3.14 -1.41
C ARG A 354 8.93 -2.54 -2.50
N PHE A 355 9.86 -1.66 -2.11
CA PHE A 355 10.82 -1.05 -3.03
C PHE A 355 12.23 -0.87 -2.43
N THR A 356 12.37 -0.81 -1.11
CA THR A 356 13.66 -0.59 -0.42
C THR A 356 14.70 -1.62 -0.85
N GLY A 357 15.81 -1.17 -1.43
CA GLY A 357 16.91 -2.03 -1.87
C GLY A 357 16.59 -2.94 -3.07
N LEU A 358 15.48 -2.68 -3.77
CA LEU A 358 15.05 -3.43 -4.95
C LEU A 358 15.24 -2.61 -6.23
N ASP A 359 15.16 -3.31 -7.35
CA ASP A 359 15.13 -2.76 -8.71
C ASP A 359 13.78 -3.08 -9.37
N LYS A 360 13.55 -2.56 -10.58
CA LYS A 360 12.29 -2.76 -11.33
C LYS A 360 11.95 -4.22 -11.61
N SER A 361 12.93 -5.12 -11.67
CA SER A 361 12.69 -6.55 -11.92
C SER A 361 12.30 -7.33 -10.66
N HIS A 362 12.56 -6.75 -9.49
CA HIS A 362 12.31 -7.37 -8.19
C HIS A 362 11.15 -6.70 -7.41
N SER A 363 10.45 -5.74 -7.99
CA SER A 363 9.34 -5.04 -7.32
C SER A 363 8.21 -4.71 -8.29
N MET A 364 6.98 -5.18 -7.97
CA MET A 364 5.76 -4.81 -8.68
C MET A 364 5.57 -3.29 -8.71
N LEU A 365 5.78 -2.64 -7.56
CA LEU A 365 5.68 -1.19 -7.41
C LEU A 365 6.68 -0.44 -8.31
N LEU A 366 7.97 -0.76 -8.23
CA LEU A 366 8.99 -0.05 -9.03
C LEU A 366 8.76 -0.25 -10.53
N SER A 367 8.38 -1.45 -10.95
CA SER A 367 8.07 -1.72 -12.36
C SER A 367 6.86 -0.91 -12.83
N ALA A 368 5.76 -0.93 -12.06
CA ALA A 368 4.54 -0.19 -12.37
C ALA A 368 4.79 1.33 -12.50
N MET A 369 5.49 1.92 -11.52
CA MET A 369 5.79 3.36 -11.49
C MET A 369 6.76 3.77 -12.61
N SER A 370 7.70 2.90 -12.97
CA SER A 370 8.61 3.16 -14.10
C SER A 370 7.90 3.14 -15.46
N ALA A 371 6.80 2.40 -15.56
CA ALA A 371 6.01 2.27 -16.78
C ALA A 371 4.93 3.34 -16.88
N SER A 372 3.67 3.00 -16.59
CA SER A 372 2.54 3.91 -16.81
C SER A 372 1.72 4.21 -15.56
N SER A 373 2.03 3.60 -14.41
CA SER A 373 1.30 3.89 -13.18
C SER A 373 1.72 5.25 -12.60
N LEU A 374 0.71 6.04 -12.23
CA LEU A 374 0.87 7.32 -11.54
C LEU A 374 0.48 7.25 -10.07
N VAL A 375 -0.34 6.26 -9.71
CA VAL A 375 -0.76 5.98 -8.33
C VAL A 375 -0.63 4.49 -8.06
N PHE A 376 -0.03 4.12 -6.93
CA PHE A 376 0.04 2.74 -6.47
C PHE A 376 -0.25 2.70 -4.98
N LEU A 377 -1.25 1.91 -4.59
CA LEU A 377 -1.58 1.61 -3.19
C LEU A 377 -1.27 0.14 -2.90
N GLY A 378 -0.50 -0.12 -1.85
CA GLY A 378 -0.31 -1.49 -1.38
C GLY A 378 0.50 -1.57 -0.09
N SER A 379 0.60 -2.79 0.43
CA SER A 379 1.24 -3.08 1.71
C SER A 379 2.76 -3.26 1.61
N SER A 380 3.49 -2.75 2.61
CA SER A 380 4.91 -3.02 2.83
C SER A 380 5.16 -4.34 3.57
N ARG A 381 4.16 -4.91 4.25
CA ARG A 381 4.25 -6.12 5.10
C ARG A 381 3.08 -7.08 4.83
N VAL A 382 2.77 -7.97 5.78
CA VAL A 382 1.73 -8.98 5.66
C VAL A 382 0.35 -8.32 5.74
N ALA A 383 -0.30 -8.20 4.58
CA ALA A 383 -1.68 -7.75 4.49
C ALA A 383 -2.64 -8.86 4.96
N TRP A 384 -3.46 -8.55 5.95
CA TRP A 384 -4.54 -9.42 6.42
C TRP A 384 -5.87 -8.99 5.81
N GLY A 385 -6.74 -9.94 5.50
CA GLY A 385 -8.14 -9.67 5.16
C GLY A 385 -9.01 -10.91 5.31
N SER A 386 -10.29 -10.80 4.98
CA SER A 386 -11.26 -11.88 5.03
C SER A 386 -11.00 -12.95 3.97
N VAL A 387 -11.52 -14.14 4.23
CA VAL A 387 -11.40 -15.33 3.38
C VAL A 387 -12.77 -15.98 3.21
N ASP A 388 -13.04 -16.59 2.05
CA ASP A 388 -14.34 -17.21 1.80
C ASP A 388 -14.47 -18.54 2.53
N GLY A 389 -15.49 -18.63 3.39
CA GLY A 389 -15.96 -19.91 3.91
C GLY A 389 -16.77 -20.69 2.86
N LYS A 390 -16.99 -21.97 3.11
CA LYS A 390 -17.72 -22.89 2.23
C LYS A 390 -19.11 -22.38 1.77
N THR A 391 -19.79 -21.58 2.59
CA THR A 391 -21.12 -21.02 2.31
C THR A 391 -21.09 -19.51 1.99
N ALA A 392 -19.91 -18.96 1.72
CA ALA A 392 -19.74 -17.55 1.43
C ALA A 392 -20.38 -17.16 0.09
N THR A 393 -21.01 -16.00 0.10
CA THR A 393 -21.58 -15.29 -1.04
C THR A 393 -21.16 -13.82 -0.94
N PRO A 394 -21.17 -13.05 -2.03
CA PRO A 394 -20.76 -11.64 -1.95
C PRO A 394 -21.65 -10.82 -1.01
N GLU A 395 -22.89 -11.26 -0.76
CA GLU A 395 -23.85 -10.58 0.09
C GLU A 395 -23.66 -10.85 1.59
N ASN A 396 -23.02 -11.97 1.97
CA ASN A 396 -22.85 -12.37 3.37
C ASN A 396 -21.40 -12.47 3.84
N THR A 397 -20.41 -12.42 2.93
CA THR A 397 -19.01 -12.55 3.31
C THR A 397 -18.53 -11.27 4.00
N PRO A 398 -17.83 -11.35 5.15
CA PRO A 398 -17.25 -10.17 5.80
C PRO A 398 -16.14 -9.57 4.94
N VAL A 399 -15.87 -8.29 5.17
CA VAL A 399 -14.65 -7.62 4.69
C VAL A 399 -13.90 -7.15 5.92
N GLY A 400 -12.58 -7.30 5.92
CA GLY A 400 -11.76 -6.91 7.06
C GLY A 400 -10.44 -6.31 6.62
N PHE A 401 -9.87 -5.44 7.45
CA PHE A 401 -8.51 -4.94 7.30
C PHE A 401 -8.20 -4.46 5.87
N ALA A 402 -7.31 -5.14 5.12
CA ALA A 402 -6.94 -4.77 3.74
C ALA A 402 -8.17 -4.64 2.81
N ASP A 403 -9.19 -5.48 2.99
CA ASP A 403 -10.40 -5.43 2.16
C ASP A 403 -11.19 -4.12 2.40
N ILE A 404 -11.29 -3.68 3.67
CA ILE A 404 -11.95 -2.42 4.04
C ILE A 404 -11.16 -1.23 3.50
N LEU A 405 -9.83 -1.28 3.63
CA LEU A 405 -8.94 -0.22 3.15
C LEU A 405 -9.06 -0.08 1.62
N ALA A 406 -8.94 -1.18 0.88
CA ALA A 406 -9.05 -1.17 -0.58
C ALA A 406 -10.45 -0.73 -1.06
N ALA A 407 -11.52 -1.26 -0.46
CA ALA A 407 -12.89 -0.90 -0.83
C ALA A 407 -13.18 0.60 -0.61
N THR A 408 -12.68 1.14 0.50
CA THR A 408 -12.88 2.56 0.83
C THR A 408 -12.06 3.44 -0.10
N PHE A 409 -10.80 3.10 -0.36
CA PHE A 409 -9.96 3.84 -1.30
C PHE A 409 -10.59 3.90 -2.70
N LEU A 410 -11.04 2.76 -3.23
CA LEU A 410 -11.70 2.68 -4.54
C LEU A 410 -12.96 3.55 -4.58
N ARG A 411 -13.78 3.53 -3.53
CA ARG A 411 -14.98 4.37 -3.43
C ARG A 411 -14.64 5.86 -3.37
N SER A 412 -13.67 6.27 -2.55
CA SER A 412 -13.25 7.67 -2.43
C SER A 412 -12.69 8.20 -3.74
N VAL A 413 -11.93 7.38 -4.47
CA VAL A 413 -11.48 7.68 -5.84
C VAL A 413 -12.67 7.92 -6.79
N LEU A 414 -13.68 7.05 -6.75
CA LEU A 414 -14.90 7.19 -7.57
C LEU A 414 -15.73 8.43 -7.19
N GLN A 415 -15.60 8.92 -5.96
CA GLN A 415 -16.21 10.16 -5.47
C GLN A 415 -15.41 11.42 -5.87
N GLY A 416 -14.29 11.26 -6.58
CA GLY A 416 -13.48 12.37 -7.10
C GLY A 416 -12.44 12.91 -6.12
N LYS A 417 -12.19 12.22 -5.00
CA LYS A 417 -11.11 12.58 -4.07
C LYS A 417 -9.74 12.32 -4.69
N THR A 418 -8.74 13.08 -4.24
CA THR A 418 -7.34 12.80 -4.61
C THR A 418 -6.89 11.46 -4.03
N ALA A 419 -5.82 10.89 -4.56
CA ALA A 419 -5.27 9.63 -4.05
C ALA A 419 -4.86 9.76 -2.57
N GLY A 420 -4.33 10.91 -2.17
CA GLY A 420 -3.97 11.22 -0.79
C GLY A 420 -5.18 11.28 0.16
N GLU A 421 -6.26 11.91 -0.27
CA GLU A 421 -7.53 11.98 0.47
C GLU A 421 -8.22 10.61 0.54
N ALA A 422 -8.20 9.84 -0.55
CA ALA A 422 -8.77 8.50 -0.59
C ALA A 422 -8.09 7.54 0.39
N LEU A 423 -6.76 7.62 0.54
CA LEU A 423 -6.05 6.82 1.54
C LEU A 423 -6.35 7.29 2.98
N PHE A 424 -6.53 8.60 3.19
CA PHE A 424 -6.95 9.14 4.48
C PHE A 424 -8.31 8.57 4.91
N ASP A 425 -9.32 8.64 4.03
CA ASP A 425 -10.64 8.06 4.27
C ASP A 425 -10.56 6.56 4.56
N ALA A 426 -9.74 5.84 3.80
CA ALA A 426 -9.58 4.41 3.95
C ALA A 426 -9.01 4.03 5.33
N ARG A 427 -7.99 4.75 5.80
CA ARG A 427 -7.42 4.58 7.15
C ARG A 427 -8.41 4.94 8.25
N LYS A 428 -9.17 6.02 8.06
CA LYS A 428 -10.23 6.43 9.00
C LYS A 428 -11.34 5.38 9.10
N ASN A 429 -11.74 4.79 7.97
CA ASN A 429 -12.77 3.76 7.96
C ASN A 429 -12.33 2.45 8.64
N ILE A 430 -11.02 2.15 8.70
CA ILE A 430 -10.54 1.02 9.52
C ILE A 430 -10.96 1.20 10.98
N PHE A 431 -10.75 2.38 11.57
CA PHE A 431 -11.14 2.64 12.97
C PHE A 431 -12.63 2.92 13.18
N SER A 432 -13.41 3.01 12.11
CA SER A 432 -14.88 2.95 12.18
C SER A 432 -15.39 1.52 12.31
N ASN A 433 -14.56 0.52 11.98
CA ASN A 433 -14.90 -0.91 12.02
C ASN A 433 -14.16 -1.68 13.13
N TYR A 434 -13.04 -1.13 13.62
CA TYR A 434 -12.22 -1.73 14.65
C TYR A 434 -11.92 -0.75 15.77
N GLU A 435 -11.80 -1.30 16.97
CA GLU A 435 -11.49 -0.52 18.16
C GLU A 435 -10.06 0.01 18.15
N LEU A 436 -9.87 1.22 18.69
CA LEU A 436 -8.53 1.74 18.94
C LEU A 436 -7.78 0.82 19.92
N GLY A 437 -6.60 0.37 19.48
CA GLY A 437 -5.78 -0.62 20.18
C GLY A 437 -5.74 -1.98 19.51
N GLU A 438 -6.54 -2.23 18.47
CA GLU A 438 -6.49 -3.46 17.69
C GLU A 438 -5.18 -3.53 16.86
N PRO A 439 -4.22 -4.42 17.20
CA PRO A 439 -2.91 -4.42 16.55
C PRO A 439 -2.94 -4.67 15.04
N ILE A 440 -3.91 -5.43 14.54
CA ILE A 440 -4.02 -5.74 13.10
C ILE A 440 -4.59 -4.55 12.32
N ALA A 441 -5.55 -3.84 12.91
CA ALA A 441 -6.06 -2.59 12.35
C ALA A 441 -4.96 -1.52 12.29
N ALA A 442 -4.19 -1.38 13.37
CA ALA A 442 -3.03 -0.48 13.41
C ALA A 442 -1.98 -0.87 12.36
N LEU A 443 -1.64 -2.16 12.24
CA LEU A 443 -0.75 -2.67 11.19
C LEU A 443 -1.25 -2.27 9.79
N THR A 444 -2.52 -2.56 9.48
CA THR A 444 -3.13 -2.27 8.17
C THR A 444 -2.99 -0.79 7.81
N VAL A 445 -3.28 0.10 8.77
CA VAL A 445 -3.22 1.57 8.58
C VAL A 445 -1.80 2.04 8.23
N VAL A 446 -0.77 1.47 8.88
CA VAL A 446 0.62 1.91 8.69
C VAL A 446 1.33 1.22 7.53
N GLU A 447 1.03 -0.04 7.24
CA GLU A 447 1.75 -0.81 6.22
C GLU A 447 1.31 -0.47 4.79
N PHE A 448 0.06 -0.04 4.61
CA PHE A 448 -0.44 0.44 3.33
C PHE A 448 0.04 1.87 3.09
N ASN A 449 0.84 2.02 2.04
CA ASN A 449 1.44 3.29 1.64
C ASN A 449 0.95 3.71 0.26
N LEU A 450 0.88 5.03 0.04
CA LEU A 450 0.57 5.63 -1.26
C LEU A 450 1.88 5.97 -1.98
N PHE A 451 2.01 5.46 -3.18
CA PHE A 451 3.10 5.80 -4.08
C PHE A 451 2.57 6.56 -5.29
N GLY A 452 3.27 7.64 -5.66
CA GLY A 452 2.84 8.62 -6.65
C GLY A 452 2.56 9.99 -6.05
N ASP A 453 2.11 10.91 -6.90
CA ASP A 453 1.70 12.26 -6.49
C ASP A 453 0.36 12.17 -5.71
N PRO A 454 0.33 12.53 -4.42
CA PRO A 454 -0.88 12.42 -3.60
C PRO A 454 -2.00 13.39 -4.02
N SER A 455 -1.69 14.42 -4.81
CA SER A 455 -2.67 15.40 -5.32
C SER A 455 -3.43 14.92 -6.56
N LEU A 456 -2.98 13.83 -7.21
CA LEU A 456 -3.67 13.29 -8.37
C LEU A 456 -5.04 12.74 -7.99
N GLY A 457 -6.07 13.24 -8.66
CA GLY A 457 -7.40 12.66 -8.67
C GLY A 457 -7.64 11.79 -9.90
N PHE A 458 -8.88 11.38 -10.07
CA PHE A 458 -9.32 10.58 -11.21
C PHE A 458 -10.39 11.36 -11.98
N SER A 459 -10.28 11.38 -13.31
CA SER A 459 -11.26 12.04 -14.17
C SER A 459 -12.29 11.01 -14.62
N ASN A 460 -13.55 11.23 -14.25
CA ASN A 460 -14.67 10.39 -14.65
C ASN A 460 -15.64 11.23 -15.49
N GLU A 461 -15.87 10.85 -16.76
CA GLU A 461 -16.83 11.55 -17.63
C GLU A 461 -18.29 11.36 -17.16
N SER A 462 -18.53 10.33 -16.36
CA SER A 462 -19.84 10.02 -15.78
C SER A 462 -19.71 10.11 -14.26
N SER A 463 -19.93 11.27 -13.63
CA SER A 463 -19.93 11.35 -12.16
C SER A 463 -21.09 10.53 -11.59
N ILE A 464 -20.88 9.23 -11.40
CA ILE A 464 -21.91 8.28 -10.92
C ILE A 464 -22.12 8.45 -9.42
N TYR A 465 -21.08 8.89 -8.70
CA TYR A 465 -21.16 9.19 -7.28
C TYR A 465 -21.16 10.70 -7.06
N PRO A 466 -22.08 11.24 -6.24
CA PRO A 466 -22.02 12.63 -5.85
C PRO A 466 -20.72 12.88 -5.06
N SER A 467 -20.07 14.01 -5.33
CA SER A 467 -19.01 14.51 -4.46
C SER A 467 -19.60 14.67 -3.06
N VAL A 468 -19.02 13.99 -2.07
CA VAL A 468 -19.39 14.15 -0.67
C VAL A 468 -18.67 15.39 -0.14
N GLU A 469 -19.35 16.20 0.67
CA GLU A 469 -18.69 17.28 1.40
C GLU A 469 -17.57 16.70 2.27
N ASP A 470 -16.42 17.38 2.29
CA ASP A 470 -15.31 16.92 3.12
C ASP A 470 -15.69 17.00 4.60
N ASP A 471 -15.44 15.90 5.30
CA ASP A 471 -15.46 15.88 6.75
C ASP A 471 -14.27 16.69 7.26
N ASP A 472 -14.53 17.76 8.02
CA ASP A 472 -13.50 18.62 8.59
C ASP A 472 -12.54 17.89 9.56
N CYS A 473 -12.87 16.66 9.97
CA CYS A 473 -12.04 15.85 10.85
C CYS A 473 -10.78 15.32 10.15
N LYS A 474 -9.63 15.86 10.56
CA LYS A 474 -8.28 15.53 10.04
C LYS A 474 -7.57 14.40 10.77
N SER A 475 -8.19 13.80 11.79
CA SER A 475 -7.65 12.64 12.51
C SER A 475 -8.36 11.34 12.08
N PHE A 476 -7.73 10.18 12.34
CA PHE A 476 -8.36 8.88 12.03
C PHE A 476 -9.37 8.46 13.08
N VAL A 477 -9.15 8.90 14.33
CA VAL A 477 -10.06 8.69 15.47
C VAL A 477 -10.26 10.02 16.21
N PRO A 478 -11.36 10.18 16.95
CA PRO A 478 -11.55 11.36 17.82
C PRO A 478 -10.37 11.59 18.76
N GLY A 479 -10.05 12.86 19.05
CA GLY A 479 -8.91 13.22 19.89
C GLY A 479 -9.00 12.68 21.33
N ASP A 480 -10.22 12.42 21.82
CA ASP A 480 -10.53 11.85 23.13
C ASP A 480 -10.77 10.33 23.09
N ALA A 481 -10.56 9.66 21.94
CA ALA A 481 -10.80 8.23 21.79
C ALA A 481 -9.90 7.40 22.74
N GLU A 482 -10.50 6.60 23.60
CA GLU A 482 -9.76 5.75 24.53
C GLU A 482 -9.25 4.46 23.88
N MET A 483 -8.13 3.94 24.40
CA MET A 483 -7.66 2.60 24.03
C MET A 483 -8.63 1.56 24.59
N LYS A 484 -9.36 0.87 23.71
CA LYS A 484 -10.38 -0.09 24.15
C LYS A 484 -9.81 -1.47 24.40
N ILE A 485 -8.70 -1.84 23.76
CA ILE A 485 -7.94 -3.04 24.12
C ILE A 485 -6.93 -2.67 25.21
N THR A 486 -7.10 -3.26 26.39
CA THR A 486 -6.29 -2.97 27.59
C THR A 486 -5.15 -3.96 27.78
N ALA A 487 -5.26 -5.17 27.23
CA ALA A 487 -4.19 -6.17 27.25
C ALA A 487 -4.31 -7.13 26.05
N CYS A 488 -3.16 -7.52 25.50
CA CYS A 488 -3.03 -8.59 24.51
C CYS A 488 -1.83 -9.47 24.93
N GLU A 489 -2.12 -10.58 25.61
CA GLU A 489 -1.11 -11.39 26.30
C GLU A 489 -0.96 -12.76 25.62
N PRO A 490 0.27 -13.23 25.33
CA PRO A 490 0.47 -14.57 24.80
C PRO A 490 0.04 -15.62 25.84
N VAL A 491 -0.62 -16.67 25.38
CA VAL A 491 -0.95 -17.84 26.20
C VAL A 491 0.21 -18.84 26.06
N THR A 492 0.90 -19.12 27.17
CA THR A 492 2.04 -20.05 27.19
C THR A 492 1.65 -21.41 27.76
N ASP A 493 2.08 -22.50 27.13
CA ASP A 493 2.03 -23.85 27.72
C ASP A 493 2.90 -23.91 28.99
N GLY A 494 2.34 -24.40 30.10
CA GLY A 494 3.02 -24.57 31.38
C GLY A 494 3.57 -25.99 31.61
N SER A 495 4.68 -26.10 32.35
CA SER A 495 5.26 -27.36 32.82
C SER A 495 4.44 -28.02 33.93
N GLU A 496 4.43 -29.36 33.97
CA GLU A 496 3.67 -30.19 34.92
C GLU A 496 4.08 -29.97 36.40
N GLY A 497 3.07 -29.70 37.25
CA GLY A 497 3.20 -29.60 38.71
C GLY A 497 1.86 -29.88 39.42
N ASN A 498 1.89 -30.06 40.75
CA ASN A 498 0.72 -30.45 41.56
C ASN A 498 0.21 -29.33 42.50
N SER A 499 0.61 -28.08 42.29
CA SER A 499 0.15 -26.96 43.12
C SER A 499 -1.25 -26.46 42.69
N VAL A 500 -1.91 -25.65 43.53
CA VAL A 500 -3.18 -24.97 43.17
C VAL A 500 -3.01 -24.10 41.92
N LEU A 501 -1.84 -23.49 41.75
CA LEU A 501 -1.49 -22.72 40.57
C LEU A 501 -1.46 -23.61 39.32
N ASP A 502 -0.99 -24.85 39.46
CA ASP A 502 -0.94 -25.84 38.37
C ASP A 502 -2.33 -26.42 38.06
N MET A 503 -3.19 -26.60 39.06
CA MET A 503 -4.60 -26.98 38.83
C MET A 503 -5.36 -25.90 38.03
N VAL A 504 -5.16 -24.63 38.36
CA VAL A 504 -5.75 -23.51 37.62
C VAL A 504 -5.20 -23.45 36.20
N ARG A 505 -3.88 -23.65 36.02
CA ARG A 505 -3.26 -23.73 34.69
C ARG A 505 -3.81 -24.88 33.86
N ASN A 506 -3.88 -26.08 34.42
CA ASN A 506 -4.44 -27.25 33.74
C ASN A 506 -5.90 -27.03 33.31
N ALA A 507 -6.70 -26.34 34.13
CA ALA A 507 -8.08 -25.98 33.76
C ALA A 507 -8.13 -24.94 32.62
N VAL A 508 -7.23 -23.95 32.63
CA VAL A 508 -7.07 -22.98 31.53
C VAL A 508 -6.64 -23.70 30.25
N ASP A 509 -5.63 -24.57 30.33
CA ASP A 509 -5.12 -25.33 29.19
C ASP A 509 -6.19 -26.26 28.62
N THR A 510 -7.00 -26.89 29.48
CA THR A 510 -8.16 -27.69 29.06
C THR A 510 -9.18 -26.83 28.30
N ASN A 511 -9.48 -25.62 28.79
CA ASN A 511 -10.39 -24.70 28.11
C ASN A 511 -9.82 -24.23 26.76
N ILE A 512 -8.55 -23.86 26.70
CA ILE A 512 -7.88 -23.46 25.46
C ILE A 512 -7.88 -24.60 24.44
N ASN A 513 -7.60 -25.83 24.88
CA ASN A 513 -7.66 -27.01 24.03
C ASN A 513 -9.07 -27.30 23.51
N ALA A 514 -10.11 -27.07 24.32
CA ALA A 514 -11.50 -27.19 23.88
C ALA A 514 -11.84 -26.13 22.81
N ILE A 515 -11.49 -24.87 23.04
CA ILE A 515 -11.66 -23.78 22.06
C ILE A 515 -10.91 -24.12 20.75
N HIS A 516 -9.65 -24.54 20.88
CA HIS A 516 -8.82 -24.93 19.74
C HIS A 516 -9.42 -26.09 18.94
N SER A 517 -10.01 -27.08 19.61
CA SER A 517 -10.67 -28.21 18.94
C SER A 517 -11.85 -27.74 18.11
N MET A 518 -12.69 -26.84 18.65
CA MET A 518 -13.81 -26.26 17.90
C MET A 518 -13.34 -25.39 16.74
N ILE A 519 -12.28 -24.60 16.92
CA ILE A 519 -11.67 -23.82 15.83
C ILE A 519 -11.12 -24.73 14.74
N SER A 520 -10.42 -25.81 15.11
CA SER A 520 -9.87 -26.78 14.16
C SER A 520 -10.97 -27.45 13.33
N GLU A 521 -12.05 -27.89 13.97
CA GLU A 521 -13.23 -28.45 13.28
C GLU A 521 -13.87 -27.42 12.34
N TYR A 522 -14.03 -26.18 12.79
CA TYR A 522 -14.61 -25.11 11.98
C TYR A 522 -13.72 -24.76 10.78
N LEU A 523 -12.41 -24.65 10.99
CA LEU A 523 -11.44 -24.33 9.95
C LEU A 523 -11.38 -25.43 8.89
N TYR A 524 -11.39 -26.70 9.30
CA TYR A 524 -11.47 -27.82 8.38
C TYR A 524 -12.80 -27.81 7.60
N GLY A 525 -13.94 -27.69 8.29
CA GLY A 525 -15.26 -27.76 7.68
C GLY A 525 -15.58 -26.61 6.71
N ASN A 526 -15.05 -25.41 6.97
CA ASN A 526 -15.36 -24.21 6.18
C ASN A 526 -14.26 -23.78 5.21
N TYR A 527 -12.98 -24.09 5.51
CA TYR A 527 -11.84 -23.60 4.72
C TYR A 527 -10.88 -24.71 4.29
N ASN A 528 -11.15 -25.98 4.63
CA ASN A 528 -10.30 -27.14 4.38
C ASN A 528 -8.87 -26.98 4.94
N VAL A 529 -8.73 -26.28 6.07
CA VAL A 529 -7.46 -26.21 6.80
C VAL A 529 -7.36 -27.44 7.69
N GLU A 530 -6.36 -28.29 7.44
CA GLU A 530 -6.12 -29.48 8.24
C GLU A 530 -5.80 -29.15 9.69
N VAL A 531 -6.30 -30.00 10.61
CA VAL A 531 -6.06 -29.91 12.04
C VAL A 531 -4.56 -29.87 12.32
N ARG A 532 -4.15 -28.84 13.05
CA ARG A 532 -2.74 -28.57 13.38
C ARG A 532 -2.66 -27.79 14.68
N LYS A 533 -1.46 -27.70 15.26
CA LYS A 533 -1.23 -26.81 16.39
C LYS A 533 -1.27 -25.35 15.93
N PRO A 534 -1.82 -24.43 16.74
CA PRO A 534 -1.70 -23.01 16.46
C PRO A 534 -0.23 -22.58 16.62
N ASP A 535 0.18 -21.59 15.83
CA ASP A 535 1.51 -20.99 15.93
C ASP A 535 1.61 -20.10 17.19
N ASP A 536 0.62 -19.24 17.38
CA ASP A 536 0.49 -18.38 18.54
C ASP A 536 -0.97 -18.33 19.01
N ILE A 537 -1.15 -18.13 20.32
CA ILE A 537 -2.45 -17.91 20.96
C ILE A 537 -2.32 -16.66 21.83
N PHE A 538 -3.24 -15.71 21.66
CA PHE A 538 -3.32 -14.50 22.46
C PHE A 538 -4.66 -14.40 23.17
N ARG A 539 -4.62 -13.95 24.43
CA ARG A 539 -5.80 -13.49 25.16
C ARG A 539 -5.86 -11.96 25.07
N ILE A 540 -7.00 -11.46 24.61
CA ILE A 540 -7.27 -10.03 24.43
C ILE A 540 -8.30 -9.62 25.48
N ARG A 541 -8.02 -8.55 26.23
CA ARG A 541 -8.95 -7.95 27.18
C ARG A 541 -9.35 -6.55 26.72
N PHE A 542 -10.62 -6.25 26.85
CA PHE A 542 -11.21 -4.96 26.52
C PHE A 542 -11.49 -4.14 27.79
N SER A 543 -11.57 -2.82 27.65
CA SER A 543 -11.83 -1.89 28.76
C SER A 543 -13.23 -2.05 29.36
N ASP A 544 -14.17 -2.63 28.61
CA ASP A 544 -15.54 -2.94 29.05
C ASP A 544 -15.66 -4.31 29.75
N GLY A 545 -14.54 -5.01 29.96
CA GLY A 545 -14.49 -6.32 30.60
C GLY A 545 -14.74 -7.51 29.68
N ARG A 546 -14.97 -7.30 28.37
CA ARG A 546 -14.98 -8.40 27.40
C ARG A 546 -13.60 -9.03 27.29
N GLU A 547 -13.58 -10.33 26.99
CA GLU A 547 -12.37 -11.07 26.63
C GLU A 547 -12.56 -11.79 25.27
N GLU A 548 -11.49 -11.93 24.51
CA GLU A 548 -11.43 -12.69 23.26
C GLU A 548 -10.11 -13.47 23.19
N PHE A 549 -10.11 -14.60 22.49
CA PHE A 549 -8.90 -15.33 22.12
C PHE A 549 -8.62 -15.20 20.64
N ARG A 550 -7.36 -15.03 20.29
CA ARG A 550 -6.86 -15.01 18.91
C ARG A 550 -5.90 -16.17 18.71
N PHE A 551 -6.16 -16.98 17.69
CA PHE A 551 -5.33 -18.10 17.28
C PHE A 551 -4.78 -17.84 15.88
N THR A 552 -3.48 -18.08 15.69
CA THR A 552 -2.84 -17.99 14.37
C THR A 552 -2.40 -19.37 13.88
N TYR A 553 -2.50 -19.61 12.57
CA TYR A 553 -2.13 -20.87 11.94
C TYR A 553 -1.44 -20.62 10.61
N SER A 554 -0.27 -21.19 10.40
CA SER A 554 0.45 -21.15 9.13
C SER A 554 0.21 -22.45 8.36
N THR A 555 -0.11 -22.32 7.08
CA THR A 555 -0.26 -23.44 6.14
C THR A 555 0.82 -23.34 5.07
N GLY A 556 1.72 -24.34 5.05
CA GLY A 556 2.82 -24.46 4.11
C GLY A 556 3.76 -25.59 4.54
N THR A 557 4.29 -26.34 3.57
CA THR A 557 5.38 -27.31 3.80
C THR A 557 6.71 -26.58 3.80
N SER A 558 7.65 -27.05 4.64
CA SER A 558 9.05 -26.65 4.58
C SER A 558 9.58 -26.75 3.15
N GLY A 559 9.89 -25.61 2.52
CA GLY A 559 10.45 -25.55 1.17
C GLY A 559 9.71 -24.66 0.18
N ASN A 560 8.45 -24.28 0.44
CA ASN A 560 7.78 -23.23 -0.33
C ASN A 560 7.89 -21.88 0.38
N ASP A 561 8.22 -20.88 -0.41
CA ASP A 561 8.60 -19.54 0.01
C ASP A 561 7.37 -18.68 0.41
N ILE A 562 6.15 -19.08 0.00
CA ILE A 562 4.89 -18.40 0.32
C ILE A 562 4.07 -19.27 1.30
N LYS A 563 3.65 -18.67 2.42
CA LYS A 563 2.84 -19.32 3.46
C LYS A 563 1.48 -18.62 3.55
N THR A 564 0.38 -19.39 3.58
CA THR A 564 -0.93 -18.81 3.94
C THR A 564 -1.09 -18.86 5.45
N GLY A 565 -1.20 -17.71 6.09
CA GLY A 565 -1.58 -17.60 7.50
C GLY A 565 -3.08 -17.44 7.66
N TYR A 566 -3.67 -18.08 8.68
CA TYR A 566 -5.03 -17.86 9.14
C TYR A 566 -4.99 -17.26 10.54
N MET A 567 -5.89 -16.31 10.79
CA MET A 567 -6.12 -15.73 12.10
C MET A 567 -7.59 -15.90 12.46
N VAL A 568 -7.86 -16.54 13.60
CA VAL A 568 -9.21 -16.80 14.08
C VAL A 568 -9.38 -16.11 15.42
N THR A 569 -10.48 -15.36 15.57
CA THR A 569 -10.87 -14.83 16.88
C THR A 569 -12.10 -15.54 17.42
N ALA A 570 -12.13 -15.81 18.73
CA ALA A 570 -13.20 -16.53 19.38
C ALA A 570 -13.44 -16.05 20.82
N THR A 571 -14.68 -16.17 21.30
CA THR A 571 -15.01 -15.87 22.70
C THR A 571 -14.37 -16.88 23.67
N PRO A 572 -14.37 -16.63 25.00
CA PRO A 572 -13.90 -17.60 25.99
C PRO A 572 -14.71 -18.90 26.04
N GLN A 573 -15.90 -18.93 25.45
CA GLN A 573 -16.73 -20.13 25.25
C GLN A 573 -16.46 -20.80 23.89
N GLY A 574 -15.52 -20.26 23.13
CA GLY A 574 -15.07 -20.72 21.81
C GLY A 574 -16.03 -20.46 20.67
N LYS A 575 -17.01 -19.56 20.84
CA LYS A 575 -17.79 -19.05 19.70
C LYS A 575 -16.86 -18.27 18.78
N ILE A 576 -16.74 -18.69 17.54
CA ILE A 576 -15.89 -18.02 16.53
C ILE A 576 -16.56 -16.71 16.09
N ASN A 577 -15.79 -15.63 16.12
CA ASN A 577 -16.23 -14.30 15.73
C ASN A 577 -15.80 -14.01 14.29
N ASN A 578 -14.50 -14.16 13.98
CA ASN A 578 -13.94 -13.83 12.68
C ASN A 578 -12.86 -14.82 12.24
N VAL A 579 -12.68 -14.96 10.92
CA VAL A 579 -11.57 -15.66 10.29
C VAL A 579 -10.97 -14.76 9.22
N PHE A 580 -9.65 -14.57 9.30
CA PHE A 580 -8.87 -13.79 8.34
C PHE A 580 -7.76 -14.66 7.76
N SER A 581 -7.30 -14.30 6.57
CA SER A 581 -6.17 -14.90 5.88
C SER A 581 -5.17 -13.82 5.48
N THR A 582 -3.89 -14.20 5.43
CA THR A 582 -2.86 -13.40 4.77
C THR A 582 -3.13 -13.37 3.27
N LYS A 583 -2.96 -12.20 2.66
CA LYS A 583 -3.33 -11.95 1.27
C LYS A 583 -2.30 -12.34 0.26
#